data_AF-A0A2A9CF77-F1
#
_entry.id   AF-A0A2A9CF77-F1
#
_cell.length_a   1.000
_cell.length_b   1.000
_cell.length_c   1.000
_cell.angle_alpha   90.00
_cell.angle_beta   90.00
_cell.angle_gamma   90.00
#
_symmetry.space_group_name_H-M   'P 1'
#
loop_
_entity.id
_entity.type
_entity.pdbx_description
1 polymer ?
#
loop_
_entity_poly.entity_id
_entity_poly.type
_entity_poly.pdbx_seq_one_letter_code
_entity_poly.pdbx_strand_id
1 'polypeptide(L)'
;MADINITNIGPNVSSQFNELRTAERTPIVELTSTYGVSALRDIVTTTGGGTVTNDATEYSVSTSTGGTDAATLDSALRGRYEPGYAGEAGIGIRLPSLPTGTQVTRWGLFDDQNGGYFGRNATDTFVAVRRGGVDTVINQSSWNVDPLDGSGPSGATLTLSEGNIFQILFTWYGYGVIEFRVVLPNPTTLAQEVITVHRYAPTGETSFIDPNLPLRAQVDNDGTASALSVFVGGRQYGIVGRYNPTYRVTSERRTVSGIGATLTPLISFRRKSVFPAGSGRANSVQISLEGIQVISSLDVAYQVLIGGTINGAFGNFPTANTNIPNTETALEVNNTATTYTPGEVVFQGATSGGGFSRVVGIDELIDFTLPTDEIVTLAAVNLVGGTATVTATFLLTESW
;
A
#
# COMPACT_ATOMS: atom_id res chain seq x y z
N MET A 1 4.01 1.82 -43.25
CA MET A 1 4.56 1.44 -41.95
C MET A 1 5.88 0.76 -42.25
N ALA A 2 7.01 1.31 -41.77
CA ALA A 2 8.29 0.64 -41.93
C ALA A 2 8.32 -0.57 -40.99
N ASP A 3 8.80 -1.71 -41.47
CA ASP A 3 9.02 -2.89 -40.64
C ASP A 3 10.03 -2.54 -39.55
N ILE A 4 9.62 -2.64 -38.28
CA ILE A 4 10.53 -2.47 -37.14
C ILE A 4 11.27 -3.80 -36.95
N ASN A 5 12.50 -3.86 -37.48
CA ASN A 5 13.39 -5.00 -37.27
C ASN A 5 14.11 -4.86 -35.92
N ILE A 6 13.74 -5.70 -34.97
CA ILE A 6 14.50 -5.84 -33.72
C ILE A 6 15.75 -6.69 -34.02
N THR A 7 16.91 -6.04 -34.07
CA THR A 7 18.20 -6.67 -34.38
C THR A 7 19.05 -6.87 -33.12
N ASN A 8 20.09 -7.71 -33.20
CA ASN A 8 21.02 -7.99 -32.10
C ASN A 8 20.38 -8.60 -30.83
N ILE A 9 19.29 -9.33 -30.98
CA ILE A 9 18.74 -10.16 -29.90
C ILE A 9 19.73 -11.30 -29.63
N GLY A 10 20.52 -11.14 -28.57
CA GLY A 10 21.52 -12.14 -28.15
C GLY A 10 20.86 -13.45 -27.69
N PRO A 11 21.61 -14.56 -27.64
CA PRO A 11 21.08 -15.87 -27.27
C PRO A 11 20.50 -15.92 -25.84
N ASN A 12 20.85 -14.94 -24.99
CA ASN A 12 20.45 -14.86 -23.59
C ASN A 12 18.94 -14.64 -23.37
N VAL A 13 18.21 -14.16 -24.39
CA VAL A 13 16.77 -13.89 -24.31
C VAL A 13 15.95 -14.73 -25.30
N SER A 14 16.60 -15.67 -26.00
CA SER A 14 15.95 -16.56 -26.96
C SER A 14 15.53 -17.88 -26.30
N SER A 15 14.41 -18.46 -26.75
CA SER A 15 14.05 -19.85 -26.46
C SER A 15 14.98 -20.81 -27.21
N GLN A 16 14.88 -22.11 -26.90
CA GLN A 16 15.60 -23.17 -27.65
C GLN A 16 15.17 -23.26 -29.13
N PHE A 17 14.11 -22.54 -29.53
CA PHE A 17 13.55 -22.51 -30.87
C PHE A 17 13.60 -21.12 -31.53
N ASN A 18 14.52 -20.24 -31.08
CA ASN A 18 14.69 -18.88 -31.60
C ASN A 18 13.48 -17.95 -31.43
N GLU A 19 12.66 -18.19 -30.40
CA GLU A 19 11.57 -17.27 -30.04
C GLU A 19 12.07 -16.25 -29.03
N LEU A 20 11.67 -14.98 -29.19
CA LEU A 20 11.93 -13.94 -28.19
C LEU A 20 11.14 -14.25 -26.91
N ARG A 21 11.83 -14.42 -25.79
CA ARG A 21 11.19 -14.53 -24.47
C ARG A 21 10.96 -13.13 -23.91
N THR A 22 9.71 -12.81 -23.62
CA THR A 22 9.31 -11.59 -22.94
C THR A 22 8.79 -11.89 -21.54
N ALA A 23 8.92 -10.91 -20.65
CA ALA A 23 8.24 -10.92 -19.36
C ALA A 23 7.16 -9.84 -19.39
N GLU A 24 5.97 -10.18 -18.92
CA GLU A 24 4.88 -9.23 -18.75
C GLU A 24 4.99 -8.53 -17.39
N ARG A 25 4.60 -7.26 -17.33
CA ARG A 25 4.45 -6.56 -16.06
C ARG A 25 3.10 -6.93 -15.45
N THR A 26 3.11 -7.54 -14.27
CA THR A 26 1.90 -7.83 -13.50
C THR A 26 1.67 -6.70 -12.50
N PRO A 27 0.58 -5.92 -12.62
CA PRO A 27 0.23 -4.93 -11.62
C PRO A 27 -0.22 -5.61 -10.33
N ILE A 28 0.16 -5.02 -9.19
CA ILE A 28 -0.29 -5.44 -7.85
C ILE A 28 -1.04 -4.29 -7.19
N VAL A 29 -0.57 -3.05 -7.36
CA VAL A 29 -1.22 -1.85 -6.83
C VAL A 29 -1.57 -0.93 -7.99
N GLU A 30 -2.83 -0.56 -8.11
CA GLU A 30 -3.33 0.34 -9.17
C GLU A 30 -4.31 1.34 -8.57
N LEU A 31 -3.83 2.56 -8.31
CA LEU A 31 -4.62 3.60 -7.67
C LEU A 31 -4.78 4.80 -8.59
N THR A 32 -6.04 5.12 -8.91
CA THR A 32 -6.41 6.35 -9.61
C THR A 32 -6.77 7.45 -8.61
N SER A 33 -6.49 8.69 -8.99
CA SER A 33 -6.83 9.89 -8.23
C SER A 33 -8.23 10.44 -8.52
N THR A 34 -8.90 9.98 -9.58
CA THR A 34 -10.18 10.55 -10.05
C THR A 34 -11.36 10.36 -9.10
N TYR A 35 -11.25 9.51 -8.09
CA TYR A 35 -12.38 9.10 -7.23
C TYR A 35 -12.24 9.57 -5.78
N GLY A 36 -11.55 10.68 -5.52
CA GLY A 36 -11.42 11.24 -4.17
C GLY A 36 -10.46 10.47 -3.25
N VAL A 37 -10.47 10.78 -1.95
CA VAL A 37 -9.76 9.99 -0.93
C VAL A 37 -10.70 8.89 -0.43
N SER A 38 -10.20 7.67 -0.25
CA SER A 38 -10.97 6.55 0.32
C SER A 38 -10.17 5.85 1.41
N ALA A 39 -10.80 5.63 2.57
CA ALA A 39 -10.19 4.92 3.70
C ALA A 39 -9.80 3.47 3.37
N LEU A 40 -10.36 2.88 2.30
CA LEU A 40 -10.04 1.52 1.85
C LEU A 40 -8.72 1.44 1.07
N ARG A 41 -8.30 2.54 0.44
CA ARG A 41 -7.12 2.57 -0.45
C ARG A 41 -6.05 3.57 -0.05
N ASP A 42 -6.42 4.55 0.76
CA ASP A 42 -5.60 5.69 1.17
C ASP A 42 -5.46 5.72 2.69
N ILE A 43 -4.23 5.83 3.17
CA ILE A 43 -3.94 6.09 4.57
C ILE A 43 -3.45 7.54 4.65
N VAL A 44 -4.20 8.37 5.37
CA VAL A 44 -3.92 9.80 5.54
C VAL A 44 -3.43 10.05 6.96
N THR A 45 -2.23 10.62 7.07
CA THR A 45 -1.67 11.07 8.35
C THR A 45 -1.38 12.55 8.28
N THR A 46 -1.90 13.33 9.23
CA THR A 46 -1.70 14.78 9.28
C THR A 46 -1.25 15.24 10.66
N THR A 47 -0.47 16.33 10.69
CA THR A 47 -0.08 17.05 11.90
C THR A 47 -0.40 18.52 11.70
N GLY A 48 -0.87 19.20 12.75
CA GLY A 48 -1.25 20.62 12.67
C GLY A 48 -2.34 20.88 11.63
N GLY A 49 -2.13 21.88 10.78
CA GLY A 49 -2.99 22.25 9.66
C GLY A 49 -2.74 21.47 8.36
N GLY A 50 -1.98 20.37 8.39
CA GLY A 50 -1.78 19.52 7.23
C GLY A 50 -3.09 18.88 6.74
N THR A 51 -3.26 18.75 5.43
CA THR A 51 -4.46 18.12 4.83
C THR A 51 -4.13 17.26 3.62
N VAL A 52 -4.96 16.25 3.39
CA VAL A 52 -5.01 15.51 2.14
C VAL A 52 -6.43 15.61 1.59
N THR A 53 -6.57 16.22 0.42
CA THR A 53 -7.85 16.40 -0.27
C THR A 53 -7.73 15.91 -1.71
N ASN A 54 -8.79 16.10 -2.49
CA ASN A 54 -8.82 15.76 -3.90
C ASN A 54 -9.63 16.83 -4.65
N ASP A 55 -9.14 17.26 -5.81
CA ASP A 55 -9.77 18.32 -6.61
C ASP A 55 -10.63 17.79 -7.78
N ALA A 56 -11.08 16.53 -7.66
CA ALA A 56 -11.72 15.70 -8.69
C ALA A 56 -10.77 15.15 -9.77
N THR A 57 -9.51 15.57 -9.81
CA THR A 57 -8.52 15.03 -10.76
C THR A 57 -7.31 14.45 -10.03
N GLU A 58 -6.71 15.20 -9.12
CA GLU A 58 -5.49 14.86 -8.39
C GLU A 58 -5.73 14.93 -6.88
N TYR A 59 -4.98 14.14 -6.12
CA TYR A 59 -4.88 14.37 -4.68
C TYR A 59 -4.07 15.63 -4.43
N SER A 60 -4.43 16.41 -3.42
CA SER A 60 -3.64 17.54 -2.92
C SER A 60 -3.17 17.21 -1.51
N VAL A 61 -1.87 16.96 -1.36
CA VAL A 61 -1.20 16.77 -0.07
C VAL A 61 -0.58 18.12 0.30
N SER A 62 -1.03 18.73 1.39
CA SER A 62 -0.70 20.13 1.66
C SER A 62 -0.51 20.47 3.13
N THR A 63 0.19 21.57 3.37
CA THR A 63 0.40 22.21 4.68
C THR A 63 -0.14 23.64 4.66
N SER A 64 -0.40 24.19 5.84
CA SER A 64 -0.83 25.59 6.00
C SER A 64 0.34 26.44 6.53
N THR A 65 0.07 27.52 7.25
CA THR A 65 1.11 28.40 7.81
C THR A 65 1.64 27.94 9.17
N GLY A 66 1.28 26.74 9.65
CA GLY A 66 1.84 26.18 10.88
C GLY A 66 3.22 25.57 10.64
N GLY A 67 4.22 25.95 11.43
CA GLY A 67 5.59 25.43 11.27
C GLY A 67 5.72 23.92 11.48
N THR A 68 4.81 23.30 12.23
CA THR A 68 4.76 21.85 12.46
C THR A 68 3.77 21.12 11.53
N ASP A 69 3.21 21.83 10.55
CA ASP A 69 2.22 21.23 9.67
C ASP A 69 2.87 20.18 8.78
N ALA A 70 2.27 19.00 8.73
CA ALA A 70 2.72 17.92 7.84
C ALA A 70 1.51 17.11 7.37
N ALA A 71 1.60 16.58 6.15
CA ALA A 71 0.59 15.70 5.57
C ALA A 71 1.28 14.57 4.80
N THR A 72 0.79 13.34 4.99
CA THR A 72 1.26 12.14 4.29
C THR A 72 0.06 11.40 3.71
N LEU A 73 0.18 11.01 2.45
CA LEU A 73 -0.74 10.13 1.73
C LEU A 73 0.00 8.84 1.38
N ASP A 74 -0.43 7.74 1.99
CA ASP A 74 0.05 6.39 1.75
C ASP A 74 -0.99 5.55 1.00
N SER A 75 -0.54 4.58 0.22
CA SER A 75 -1.40 3.49 -0.24
C SER A 75 -1.67 2.49 0.89
N ALA A 76 -2.93 2.11 1.09
CA ALA A 76 -3.29 1.05 2.04
C ALA A 76 -2.75 -0.32 1.58
N LEU A 77 -2.79 -0.57 0.27
CA LEU A 77 -2.13 -1.70 -0.34
C LEU A 77 -0.63 -1.41 -0.52
N ARG A 78 0.21 -2.33 -0.07
CA ARG A 78 1.68 -2.24 -0.17
C ARG A 78 2.18 -2.96 -1.42
N GLY A 79 3.22 -2.43 -2.04
CA GLY A 79 3.91 -3.09 -3.14
C GLY A 79 4.64 -4.33 -2.65
N ARG A 80 4.05 -5.51 -2.84
CA ARG A 80 4.66 -6.78 -2.42
C ARG A 80 5.81 -7.15 -3.35
N TYR A 81 6.97 -7.44 -2.77
CA TYR A 81 8.08 -8.00 -3.55
C TYR A 81 7.94 -9.51 -3.72
N GLU A 82 8.17 -9.98 -4.94
CA GLU A 82 8.21 -11.41 -5.27
C GLU A 82 9.64 -11.83 -5.64
N PRO A 83 10.27 -12.73 -4.87
CA PRO A 83 11.56 -13.30 -5.24
C PRO A 83 11.49 -13.95 -6.64
N GLY A 84 12.42 -13.61 -7.51
CA GLY A 84 12.32 -13.98 -8.94
C GLY A 84 12.21 -12.78 -9.87
N TYR A 85 11.65 -11.68 -9.38
CA TYR A 85 11.22 -10.58 -10.22
C TYR A 85 11.77 -9.24 -9.72
N ALA A 86 11.71 -8.23 -10.60
CA ALA A 86 11.95 -6.84 -10.23
C ALA A 86 10.63 -6.18 -9.82
N GLY A 87 10.65 -5.36 -8.78
CA GLY A 87 9.54 -4.49 -8.40
C GLY A 87 9.69 -3.13 -9.05
N GLU A 88 8.61 -2.62 -9.63
CA GLU A 88 8.53 -1.29 -10.24
C GLU A 88 7.41 -0.50 -9.58
N ALA A 89 7.78 0.57 -8.89
CA ALA A 89 6.85 1.58 -8.37
C ALA A 89 6.76 2.76 -9.34
N GLY A 90 5.57 3.37 -9.43
CA GLY A 90 5.29 4.57 -10.20
C GLY A 90 4.39 5.53 -9.43
N ILE A 91 4.72 6.82 -9.44
CA ILE A 91 3.89 7.88 -8.85
C ILE A 91 3.91 9.12 -9.73
N GLY A 92 2.72 9.60 -10.11
CA GLY A 92 2.55 10.87 -10.84
C GLY A 92 2.56 12.04 -9.86
N ILE A 93 3.46 13.02 -10.07
CA ILE A 93 3.66 14.14 -9.15
C ILE A 93 3.76 15.46 -9.90
N ARG A 94 3.06 16.46 -9.37
CA ARG A 94 3.17 17.86 -9.79
C ARG A 94 3.38 18.76 -8.56
N LEU A 95 4.39 19.61 -8.63
CA LEU A 95 4.77 20.55 -7.57
C LEU A 95 4.85 21.98 -8.14
N PRO A 96 3.74 22.73 -8.14
CA PRO A 96 3.66 24.06 -8.75
C PRO A 96 4.46 25.15 -8.03
N SER A 97 4.71 24.96 -6.74
CA SER A 97 5.49 25.87 -5.92
C SER A 97 6.58 25.08 -5.22
N LEU A 98 7.82 25.55 -5.34
CA LEU A 98 8.95 24.88 -4.70
C LEU A 98 8.90 25.12 -3.19
N PRO A 99 9.40 24.15 -2.40
CA PRO A 99 9.60 24.36 -0.97
C PRO A 99 10.49 25.57 -0.71
N THR A 100 10.35 26.17 0.46
CA THR A 100 11.14 27.31 0.94
C THR A 100 11.67 27.01 2.34
N GLY A 101 12.69 27.74 2.80
CA GLY A 101 13.26 27.51 4.14
C GLY A 101 13.72 26.07 4.33
N THR A 102 13.14 25.40 5.32
CA THR A 102 13.37 23.99 5.68
C THR A 102 12.30 23.05 5.13
N GLN A 103 11.26 23.55 4.45
CA GLN A 103 10.21 22.72 3.89
C GLN A 103 10.77 21.61 2.98
N VAL A 104 10.10 20.48 2.99
CA VAL A 104 10.51 19.32 2.21
C VAL A 104 9.30 18.53 1.73
N THR A 105 9.40 18.07 0.49
CA THR A 105 8.43 17.18 -0.14
C THR A 105 9.12 15.89 -0.57
N ARG A 106 8.43 14.76 -0.41
CA ARG A 106 8.96 13.42 -0.68
C ARG A 106 7.90 12.57 -1.35
N TRP A 107 8.28 11.79 -2.37
CA TRP A 107 7.37 10.89 -3.05
C TRP A 107 8.09 9.64 -3.60
N GLY A 108 7.46 8.48 -3.50
CA GLY A 108 8.05 7.24 -3.99
C GLY A 108 7.49 6.00 -3.30
N LEU A 109 8.34 4.99 -3.16
CA LEU A 109 8.05 3.72 -2.52
C LEU A 109 8.80 3.65 -1.19
N PHE A 110 8.22 4.20 -0.12
CA PHE A 110 8.89 4.33 1.17
C PHE A 110 7.92 4.51 2.34
N ASP A 111 8.39 4.21 3.54
CA ASP A 111 7.75 4.52 4.81
C ASP A 111 8.70 5.27 5.77
N ASP A 112 8.38 5.33 7.05
CA ASP A 112 9.20 6.03 8.04
C ASP A 112 10.54 5.34 8.33
N GLN A 113 10.66 4.06 7.96
CA GLN A 113 11.83 3.24 8.27
C GLN A 113 12.63 2.86 7.03
N ASN A 114 12.03 2.83 5.85
CA ASN A 114 12.66 2.17 4.72
C ASN A 114 12.12 2.62 3.35
N GLY A 115 12.91 2.42 2.30
CA GLY A 115 12.45 2.56 0.92
C GLY A 115 13.27 3.52 0.06
N GLY A 116 12.77 3.79 -1.14
CA GLY A 116 13.36 4.73 -2.09
C GLY A 116 12.38 5.84 -2.42
N TYR A 117 12.86 7.06 -2.58
CA TYR A 117 12.00 8.18 -2.94
C TYR A 117 12.75 9.29 -3.67
N PHE A 118 12.00 10.09 -4.39
CA PHE A 118 12.40 11.41 -4.88
C PHE A 118 11.95 12.47 -3.88
N GLY A 119 12.65 13.59 -3.84
CA GLY A 119 12.22 14.71 -3.03
C GLY A 119 12.72 16.04 -3.55
N ARG A 120 12.15 17.09 -2.98
CA ARG A 120 12.55 18.47 -3.20
C ARG A 120 12.58 19.17 -1.85
N ASN A 121 13.67 19.86 -1.57
CA ASN A 121 13.74 20.84 -0.48
C ASN A 121 13.84 22.26 -1.08
N ALA A 122 14.16 23.27 -0.27
CA ALA A 122 14.26 24.64 -0.78
C ALA A 122 15.30 24.82 -1.89
N THR A 123 16.38 24.03 -1.90
CA THR A 123 17.55 24.22 -2.77
C THR A 123 17.68 23.13 -3.82
N ASP A 124 17.51 21.87 -3.45
CA ASP A 124 17.86 20.72 -4.28
C ASP A 124 16.66 19.79 -4.53
N THR A 125 16.60 19.28 -5.76
CA THR A 125 15.87 18.07 -6.12
C THR A 125 16.81 16.91 -5.85
N PHE A 126 16.31 15.81 -5.30
CA PHE A 126 17.17 14.70 -4.89
C PHE A 126 16.44 13.36 -5.00
N VAL A 127 17.23 12.30 -4.97
CA VAL A 127 16.75 10.94 -4.67
C VAL A 127 17.32 10.50 -3.34
N ALA A 128 16.64 9.61 -2.65
CA ALA A 128 17.12 9.08 -1.39
C ALA A 128 16.75 7.61 -1.23
N VAL A 129 17.63 6.90 -0.52
CA VAL A 129 17.39 5.54 -0.02
C VAL A 129 17.34 5.62 1.50
N ARG A 130 16.18 5.29 2.08
CA ARG A 130 15.94 5.22 3.51
C ARG A 130 16.17 3.82 4.02
N ARG A 131 16.91 3.67 5.12
CA ARG A 131 17.16 2.40 5.80
C ARG A 131 17.21 2.60 7.30
N GLY A 132 16.32 1.94 8.04
CA GLY A 132 16.21 2.07 9.50
C GLY A 132 15.94 3.50 9.96
N GLY A 133 15.19 4.27 9.16
CA GLY A 133 14.93 5.70 9.40
C GLY A 133 16.09 6.65 9.04
N VAL A 134 17.18 6.14 8.48
CA VAL A 134 18.33 6.96 8.04
C VAL A 134 18.31 7.12 6.52
N ASP A 135 18.39 8.35 6.05
CA ASP A 135 18.37 8.70 4.63
C ASP A 135 19.79 8.83 4.06
N THR A 136 20.07 8.09 2.99
CA THR A 136 21.18 8.38 2.08
C THR A 136 20.65 9.26 0.95
N VAL A 137 20.90 10.57 1.04
CA VAL A 137 20.42 11.57 0.08
C VAL A 137 21.44 11.80 -1.04
N ILE A 138 20.98 11.77 -2.29
CA ILE A 138 21.77 12.09 -3.48
C ILE A 138 21.08 13.22 -4.26
N ASN A 139 21.68 14.41 -4.20
CA ASN A 139 21.20 15.58 -4.92
C ASN A 139 21.31 15.40 -6.45
N GLN A 140 20.46 16.10 -7.20
CA GLN A 140 20.39 16.05 -8.67
C GLN A 140 21.74 16.28 -9.36
N SER A 141 22.57 17.17 -8.82
CA SER A 141 23.93 17.43 -9.32
C SER A 141 24.88 16.24 -9.22
N SER A 142 24.53 15.21 -8.43
CA SER A 142 25.28 13.96 -8.24
C SER A 142 24.61 12.75 -8.89
N TRP A 143 23.56 12.96 -9.69
CA TRP A 143 22.94 11.87 -10.45
C TRP A 143 23.93 11.32 -11.49
N ASN A 144 24.02 9.98 -11.57
CA ASN A 144 25.14 9.28 -12.23
C ASN A 144 24.78 8.71 -13.60
N VAL A 145 23.56 8.94 -14.10
CA VAL A 145 23.13 8.50 -15.43
C VAL A 145 22.64 9.70 -16.24
N ASP A 146 21.62 10.40 -15.74
CA ASP A 146 21.07 11.59 -16.40
C ASP A 146 20.62 12.61 -15.33
N PRO A 147 21.30 13.76 -15.19
CA PRO A 147 20.93 14.79 -14.23
C PRO A 147 19.59 15.47 -14.51
N LEU A 148 19.01 15.34 -15.71
CA LEU A 148 17.81 16.06 -16.16
C LEU A 148 17.91 17.59 -15.98
N ASP A 149 19.07 18.15 -16.31
CA ASP A 149 19.33 19.60 -16.35
C ASP A 149 19.71 20.08 -17.77
N GLY A 150 19.43 19.25 -18.78
CA GLY A 150 19.81 19.47 -20.17
C GLY A 150 21.24 19.04 -20.54
N SER A 151 22.10 18.69 -19.57
CA SER A 151 23.47 18.23 -19.84
C SER A 151 23.60 16.70 -20.01
N GLY A 152 22.57 15.95 -19.59
CA GLY A 152 22.56 14.49 -19.60
C GLY A 152 22.30 13.86 -20.99
N PRO A 153 22.47 12.53 -21.12
CA PRO A 153 22.30 11.83 -22.38
C PRO A 153 20.94 12.00 -23.07
N SER A 154 19.86 12.22 -22.32
CA SER A 154 18.52 12.48 -22.87
C SER A 154 18.35 13.90 -23.43
N GLY A 155 19.18 14.85 -22.98
CA GLY A 155 18.99 16.29 -23.23
C GLY A 155 17.73 16.88 -22.57
N ALA A 156 16.99 16.11 -21.76
CA ALA A 156 15.77 16.58 -21.11
C ALA A 156 16.07 17.44 -19.87
N THR A 157 15.11 18.26 -19.47
CA THR A 157 15.15 19.05 -18.22
C THR A 157 13.93 18.71 -17.36
N LEU A 158 14.12 18.50 -16.07
CA LEU A 158 13.04 18.18 -15.14
C LEU A 158 12.37 19.46 -14.61
N THR A 159 11.11 19.66 -14.99
CA THR A 159 10.26 20.74 -14.48
C THR A 159 9.15 20.17 -13.59
N LEU A 160 9.26 20.36 -12.27
CA LEU A 160 8.33 19.75 -11.31
C LEU A 160 6.90 20.33 -11.38
N SER A 161 6.72 21.54 -11.90
CA SER A 161 5.40 22.18 -12.00
C SER A 161 4.50 21.64 -13.11
N GLU A 162 5.04 20.85 -14.05
CA GLU A 162 4.33 20.37 -15.23
C GLU A 162 3.67 18.98 -15.06
N GLY A 163 3.99 18.29 -13.96
CA GLY A 163 3.52 16.93 -13.73
C GLY A 163 4.42 15.91 -14.43
N ASN A 164 4.99 14.98 -13.66
CA ASN A 164 5.92 13.96 -14.17
C ASN A 164 5.62 12.62 -13.49
N ILE A 165 5.96 11.51 -14.16
CA ILE A 165 5.84 10.18 -13.56
C ILE A 165 7.21 9.76 -13.06
N PHE A 166 7.31 9.52 -11.76
CA PHE A 166 8.53 9.08 -11.10
C PHE A 166 8.45 7.59 -10.85
N GLN A 167 9.54 6.89 -11.14
CA GLN A 167 9.61 5.44 -11.05
C GLN A 167 10.81 4.99 -10.22
N ILE A 168 10.60 3.91 -9.48
CA ILE A 168 11.66 3.22 -8.74
C ILE A 168 11.59 1.75 -9.13
N LEU A 169 12.62 1.30 -9.86
CA LEU A 169 12.80 -0.11 -10.18
C LEU A 169 13.86 -0.69 -9.25
N PHE A 170 13.58 -1.82 -8.62
CA PHE A 170 14.56 -2.51 -7.79
C PHE A 170 14.43 -4.02 -7.89
N THR A 171 15.54 -4.70 -7.69
CA THR A 171 15.57 -6.10 -7.29
C THR A 171 15.92 -6.16 -5.81
N TRP A 172 15.29 -7.08 -5.08
CA TRP A 172 15.60 -7.23 -3.67
C TRP A 172 16.54 -8.41 -3.43
N TYR A 173 16.21 -9.66 -3.81
CA TYR A 173 17.05 -10.89 -3.79
C TYR A 173 18.10 -11.06 -2.66
N GLY A 174 17.97 -10.32 -1.56
CA GLY A 174 19.08 -10.01 -0.66
C GLY A 174 20.09 -8.95 -1.17
N TYR A 175 20.17 -8.61 -2.46
CA TYR A 175 21.03 -7.57 -3.05
C TYR A 175 20.45 -7.06 -4.39
N GLY A 176 20.94 -5.92 -4.88
CA GLY A 176 20.55 -5.42 -6.20
C GLY A 176 20.93 -3.97 -6.46
N VAL A 177 20.46 -3.48 -7.60
CA VAL A 177 20.53 -2.06 -7.95
C VAL A 177 19.13 -1.48 -7.83
N ILE A 178 19.03 -0.31 -7.22
CA ILE A 178 17.85 0.53 -7.23
C ILE A 178 18.04 1.57 -8.34
N GLU A 179 17.15 1.58 -9.31
CA GLU A 179 17.12 2.57 -10.37
C GLU A 179 16.02 3.60 -10.10
N PHE A 180 16.42 4.86 -10.06
CA PHE A 180 15.52 6.00 -10.06
C PHE A 180 15.31 6.44 -11.50
N ARG A 181 14.05 6.57 -11.90
CA ARG A 181 13.65 6.86 -13.27
C ARG A 181 12.59 7.94 -13.30
N VAL A 182 12.55 8.72 -14.37
CA VAL A 182 11.52 9.72 -14.63
C VAL A 182 11.01 9.52 -16.05
N VAL A 183 9.69 9.53 -16.21
CA VAL A 183 9.06 9.48 -17.52
C VAL A 183 8.81 10.91 -17.99
N LEU A 184 9.47 11.29 -19.09
CA LEU A 184 9.40 12.62 -19.68
C LEU A 184 9.23 12.53 -21.21
N PRO A 185 8.66 13.57 -21.85
CA PRO A 185 8.71 13.67 -23.30
C PRO A 185 10.15 13.94 -23.76
N ASN A 186 10.57 13.26 -24.82
CA ASN A 186 11.80 13.57 -25.52
C ASN A 186 11.73 15.04 -26.03
N PRO A 187 12.77 15.86 -25.80
CA PRO A 187 12.73 17.29 -26.13
C PRO A 187 12.64 17.58 -27.63
N THR A 188 12.93 16.59 -28.49
CA THR A 188 12.87 16.74 -29.95
C THR A 188 11.65 16.06 -30.56
N THR A 189 11.35 14.82 -30.15
CA THR A 189 10.30 14.01 -30.79
C THR A 189 8.96 14.06 -30.06
N LEU A 190 8.93 14.60 -28.84
CA LEU A 190 7.79 14.57 -27.91
C LEU A 190 7.29 13.15 -27.56
N ALA A 191 8.04 12.11 -27.93
CA ALA A 191 7.75 10.74 -27.54
C ALA A 191 7.96 10.58 -26.03
N GLN A 192 7.08 9.84 -25.36
CA GLN A 192 7.26 9.54 -23.95
C GLN A 192 8.41 8.55 -23.76
N GLU A 193 9.38 8.89 -22.91
CA GLU A 193 10.57 8.10 -22.64
C GLU A 193 10.74 7.85 -21.14
N VAL A 194 11.19 6.65 -20.78
CA VAL A 194 11.60 6.32 -19.42
C VAL A 194 13.10 6.57 -19.28
N ILE A 195 13.47 7.62 -18.56
CA ILE A 195 14.87 8.03 -18.40
C ILE A 195 15.37 7.58 -17.03
N THR A 196 16.42 6.77 -16.98
CA THR A 196 17.09 6.45 -15.71
C THR A 196 17.97 7.63 -15.32
N VAL A 197 17.75 8.19 -14.13
CA VAL A 197 18.49 9.36 -13.64
C VAL A 197 19.64 8.96 -12.73
N HIS A 198 19.41 7.99 -11.84
CA HIS A 198 20.40 7.54 -10.87
C HIS A 198 20.29 6.05 -10.60
N ARG A 199 21.44 5.41 -10.37
CA ARG A 199 21.56 4.02 -9.92
C ARG A 199 22.26 3.97 -8.58
N TYR A 200 21.64 3.31 -7.61
CA TYR A 200 22.20 3.08 -6.28
C TYR A 200 22.35 1.58 -6.02
N ALA A 201 23.52 1.16 -5.55
CA ALA A 201 23.80 -0.22 -5.19
C ALA A 201 24.30 -0.27 -3.73
N PRO A 202 23.49 -0.78 -2.78
CA PRO A 202 23.96 -0.97 -1.41
C PRO A 202 25.10 -2.00 -1.36
N THR A 203 26.05 -1.80 -0.45
CA THR A 203 27.20 -2.71 -0.27
C THR A 203 27.07 -3.50 1.02
N GLY A 204 27.12 -4.83 0.93
CA GLY A 204 27.00 -5.72 2.10
C GLY A 204 25.61 -5.78 2.71
N GLU A 205 24.61 -5.23 2.02
CA GLU A 205 23.24 -5.10 2.51
C GLU A 205 22.22 -5.33 1.40
N THR A 206 21.00 -5.69 1.79
CA THR A 206 19.83 -5.77 0.90
C THR A 206 19.46 -4.43 0.30
N SER A 207 18.71 -4.39 -0.80
CA SER A 207 18.22 -3.13 -1.40
C SER A 207 17.40 -2.30 -0.40
N PHE A 208 16.51 -2.97 0.35
CA PHE A 208 15.69 -2.39 1.41
C PHE A 208 15.67 -3.33 2.64
N ILE A 209 15.36 -2.86 3.85
CA ILE A 209 15.27 -3.74 5.04
C ILE A 209 14.06 -4.69 4.94
N ASP A 210 12.95 -4.14 4.46
CA ASP A 210 11.67 -4.76 4.14
C ASP A 210 11.19 -4.23 2.76
N PRO A 211 11.04 -5.07 1.74
CA PRO A 211 10.67 -4.61 0.42
C PRO A 211 9.16 -4.36 0.24
N ASN A 212 8.32 -4.65 1.24
CA ASN A 212 6.87 -4.47 1.18
C ASN A 212 6.47 -3.07 1.65
N LEU A 213 6.46 -2.12 0.72
CA LEU A 213 6.40 -0.68 1.03
C LEU A 213 5.15 -0.02 0.44
N PRO A 214 4.59 1.02 1.08
CA PRO A 214 3.52 1.81 0.50
C PRO A 214 4.04 2.78 -0.57
N LEU A 215 3.15 3.19 -1.47
CA LEU A 215 3.36 4.32 -2.36
C LEU A 215 2.97 5.59 -1.60
N ARG A 216 3.95 6.43 -1.33
CA ARG A 216 3.85 7.56 -0.41
C ARG A 216 4.09 8.89 -1.12
N ALA A 217 3.30 9.89 -0.74
CA ALA A 217 3.61 11.31 -0.97
C ALA A 217 3.50 12.06 0.37
N GLN A 218 4.46 12.93 0.65
CA GLN A 218 4.56 13.66 1.91
C GLN A 218 4.96 15.12 1.67
N VAL A 219 4.35 16.02 2.45
CA VAL A 219 4.76 17.42 2.60
C VAL A 219 4.97 17.71 4.08
N ASP A 220 6.09 18.36 4.40
CA ASP A 220 6.43 18.76 5.77
C ASP A 220 6.92 20.22 5.77
N ASN A 221 6.36 21.03 6.66
CA ASN A 221 6.79 22.42 6.83
C ASN A 221 8.15 22.55 7.53
N ASP A 222 8.54 21.57 8.34
CA ASP A 222 9.81 21.46 9.04
C ASP A 222 10.27 22.77 9.72
N GLY A 223 9.32 23.55 10.25
CA GLY A 223 9.55 24.82 10.93
C GLY A 223 9.38 26.09 10.08
N THR A 224 9.16 26.00 8.77
CA THR A 224 9.11 27.18 7.87
C THR A 224 7.83 28.00 7.98
N ALA A 225 6.71 27.40 8.42
CA ALA A 225 5.43 28.08 8.64
C ALA A 225 4.87 28.79 7.39
N SER A 226 4.92 28.12 6.23
CA SER A 226 4.39 28.61 4.94
C SER A 226 3.55 27.53 4.26
N ALA A 227 2.57 27.90 3.44
CA ALA A 227 1.78 26.91 2.72
C ALA A 227 2.60 26.23 1.62
N LEU A 228 2.39 24.92 1.44
CA LEU A 228 3.00 24.12 0.39
C LEU A 228 2.08 22.96 0.01
N SER A 229 1.99 22.66 -1.29
CA SER A 229 1.16 21.58 -1.81
C SER A 229 1.89 20.76 -2.86
N VAL A 230 1.77 19.43 -2.75
CA VAL A 230 2.13 18.46 -3.78
C VAL A 230 0.84 17.86 -4.32
N PHE A 231 0.72 17.82 -5.65
CA PHE A 231 -0.37 17.14 -6.33
C PHE A 231 0.09 15.74 -6.74
N VAL A 232 -0.75 14.75 -6.43
CA VAL A 232 -0.49 13.34 -6.70
C VAL A 232 -1.55 12.83 -7.66
N GLY A 233 -1.09 12.32 -8.80
CA GLY A 233 -1.93 11.63 -9.77
C GLY A 233 -2.05 10.15 -9.44
N GLY A 234 -1.90 9.31 -10.46
CA GLY A 234 -1.90 7.86 -10.31
C GLY A 234 -0.71 7.33 -9.50
N ARG A 235 -0.94 6.25 -8.75
CA ARG A 235 0.08 5.48 -8.03
C ARG A 235 -0.02 4.03 -8.48
N GLN A 236 1.10 3.41 -8.80
CA GLN A 236 1.15 2.03 -9.25
C GLN A 236 2.36 1.30 -8.68
N TYR A 237 2.19 0.01 -8.43
CA TYR A 237 3.29 -0.92 -8.20
C TYR A 237 3.01 -2.22 -8.95
N GLY A 238 4.04 -2.81 -9.54
CA GLY A 238 3.95 -4.09 -10.21
C GLY A 238 5.26 -4.85 -10.19
N ILE A 239 5.21 -6.10 -10.60
CA ILE A 239 6.38 -6.94 -10.78
C ILE A 239 6.58 -7.25 -12.26
N VAL A 240 7.83 -7.33 -12.70
CA VAL A 240 8.17 -7.74 -14.07
C VAL A 240 8.26 -9.27 -14.09
N GLY A 241 7.12 -9.91 -14.29
CA GLY A 241 6.97 -11.36 -14.30
C GLY A 241 5.62 -11.81 -13.74
N ARG A 242 5.56 -13.04 -13.22
CA ARG A 242 4.32 -13.68 -12.77
C ARG A 242 4.07 -13.42 -11.29
N TYR A 243 2.84 -13.06 -10.95
CA TYR A 243 2.39 -13.00 -9.56
C TYR A 243 1.79 -14.36 -9.14
N ASN A 244 2.37 -15.01 -8.13
CA ASN A 244 1.85 -16.25 -7.54
C ASN A 244 2.19 -16.29 -6.05
N PRO A 245 1.56 -15.41 -5.25
CA PRO A 245 1.92 -15.20 -3.86
C PRO A 245 1.77 -16.48 -3.03
N THR A 246 2.71 -16.73 -2.12
CA THR A 246 2.45 -17.59 -0.97
C THR A 246 1.55 -16.86 0.01
N TYR A 247 0.63 -17.61 0.60
CA TYR A 247 -0.32 -17.08 1.56
C TYR A 247 -0.71 -18.11 2.61
N ARG A 248 -1.25 -17.60 3.72
CA ARG A 248 -1.85 -18.37 4.80
C ARG A 248 -3.27 -17.87 5.02
N VAL A 249 -4.20 -18.77 5.28
CA VAL A 249 -5.51 -18.40 5.81
C VAL A 249 -5.50 -18.47 7.34
N THR A 250 -5.79 -17.36 7.99
CA THR A 250 -6.01 -17.29 9.43
C THR A 250 -7.50 -17.13 9.71
N SER A 251 -8.00 -17.90 10.66
CA SER A 251 -9.42 -17.90 10.99
C SER A 251 -9.67 -18.05 12.48
N GLU A 252 -10.81 -17.56 12.93
CA GLU A 252 -11.30 -17.72 14.30
C GLU A 252 -12.78 -18.10 14.25
N ARG A 253 -13.25 -18.81 15.27
CA ARG A 253 -14.66 -19.20 15.40
C ARG A 253 -15.20 -18.78 16.75
N ARG A 254 -16.41 -18.22 16.75
CA ARG A 254 -17.12 -17.83 17.97
C ARG A 254 -18.60 -18.17 17.87
N THR A 255 -19.18 -18.57 19.00
CA THR A 255 -20.63 -18.65 19.19
C THR A 255 -21.08 -17.56 20.16
N VAL A 256 -22.09 -16.79 19.78
CA VAL A 256 -22.69 -15.72 20.59
C VAL A 256 -24.19 -15.94 20.68
N SER A 257 -24.73 -15.96 21.89
CA SER A 257 -26.17 -15.97 22.16
C SER A 257 -26.67 -14.58 22.50
N GLY A 258 -27.99 -14.35 22.38
CA GLY A 258 -28.59 -13.07 22.76
C GLY A 258 -28.48 -11.97 21.69
N ILE A 259 -28.17 -12.32 20.43
CA ILE A 259 -28.10 -11.34 19.33
C ILE A 259 -29.50 -10.79 19.07
N GLY A 260 -29.73 -9.51 19.36
CA GLY A 260 -30.99 -8.81 19.17
C GLY A 260 -30.99 -7.88 17.97
N ALA A 261 -31.81 -6.83 18.00
CA ALA A 261 -31.94 -5.84 16.92
C ALA A 261 -30.79 -4.83 16.82
N THR A 262 -29.75 -4.96 17.66
CA THR A 262 -28.55 -4.11 17.63
C THR A 262 -27.39 -4.89 17.01
N LEU A 263 -26.68 -4.25 16.08
CA LEU A 263 -25.48 -4.81 15.47
C LEU A 263 -24.45 -5.15 16.55
N THR A 264 -24.11 -6.42 16.66
CA THR A 264 -23.25 -6.95 17.71
C THR A 264 -21.99 -7.53 17.07
N PRO A 265 -20.78 -7.14 17.53
CA PRO A 265 -19.54 -7.70 16.99
C PRO A 265 -19.41 -9.18 17.36
N LEU A 266 -18.99 -9.99 16.40
CA LEU A 266 -18.73 -11.41 16.59
C LEU A 266 -17.23 -11.66 16.72
N ILE A 267 -16.46 -11.34 15.68
CA ILE A 267 -15.02 -11.59 15.60
C ILE A 267 -14.38 -10.38 14.92
N SER A 268 -13.30 -9.89 15.50
CA SER A 268 -12.50 -8.82 14.91
C SER A 268 -11.04 -9.21 14.80
N PHE A 269 -10.39 -8.80 13.72
CA PHE A 269 -8.95 -8.94 13.52
C PHE A 269 -8.29 -7.58 13.38
N ARG A 270 -7.03 -7.51 13.77
CA ARG A 270 -6.11 -6.42 13.42
C ARG A 270 -4.71 -6.98 13.20
N ARG A 271 -3.85 -6.22 12.54
CA ARG A 271 -2.43 -6.53 12.47
C ARG A 271 -1.76 -6.42 13.84
N LYS A 272 -0.81 -7.31 14.11
CA LYS A 272 0.20 -7.09 15.16
C LYS A 272 0.97 -5.82 14.82
N SER A 273 1.39 -5.06 15.83
CA SER A 273 2.24 -3.89 15.61
C SER A 273 3.63 -4.28 15.07
N VAL A 274 4.15 -5.44 15.48
CA VAL A 274 5.46 -5.96 15.07
C VAL A 274 5.34 -7.36 14.52
N PHE A 275 5.93 -7.60 13.34
CA PHE A 275 5.97 -8.92 12.71
C PHE A 275 7.19 -9.09 11.78
N PRO A 276 7.87 -10.26 11.76
CA PRO A 276 7.71 -11.41 12.65
C PRO A 276 8.08 -11.07 14.10
N ALA A 277 7.61 -11.87 15.06
CA ALA A 277 7.85 -11.61 16.48
C ALA A 277 9.36 -11.47 16.78
N GLY A 278 9.74 -10.43 17.53
CA GLY A 278 11.13 -10.13 17.88
C GLY A 278 11.94 -9.39 16.80
N SER A 279 11.37 -9.09 15.64
CA SER A 279 12.07 -8.35 14.57
C SER A 279 12.24 -6.86 14.88
N GLY A 280 11.37 -6.28 15.72
CA GLY A 280 11.26 -4.84 15.93
C GLY A 280 10.70 -4.07 14.72
N ARG A 281 10.27 -4.76 13.66
CA ARG A 281 9.77 -4.17 12.42
C ARG A 281 8.25 -4.03 12.45
N ALA A 282 7.74 -2.92 11.96
CA ALA A 282 6.31 -2.75 11.73
C ALA A 282 5.77 -3.84 10.81
N ASN A 283 4.54 -4.28 11.06
CA ASN A 283 3.92 -5.34 10.28
C ASN A 283 3.49 -4.86 8.89
N SER A 284 4.16 -5.35 7.86
CA SER A 284 3.93 -5.01 6.46
C SER A 284 3.12 -6.07 5.68
N VAL A 285 2.60 -7.11 6.35
CA VAL A 285 1.88 -8.21 5.70
C VAL A 285 0.57 -7.71 5.09
N GLN A 286 0.33 -8.08 3.83
CA GLN A 286 -0.93 -7.79 3.17
C GLN A 286 -2.02 -8.74 3.70
N ILE A 287 -3.16 -8.15 4.08
CA ILE A 287 -4.29 -8.88 4.66
C ILE A 287 -5.52 -8.60 3.81
N SER A 288 -6.19 -9.65 3.35
CA SER A 288 -7.43 -9.58 2.58
C SER A 288 -8.50 -10.50 3.16
N LEU A 289 -9.76 -10.29 2.75
CA LEU A 289 -10.87 -11.16 3.14
C LEU A 289 -10.78 -12.51 2.43
N GLU A 290 -10.77 -13.60 3.19
CA GLU A 290 -10.84 -14.95 2.62
C GLU A 290 -12.28 -15.46 2.58
N GLY A 291 -13.02 -15.28 3.67
CA GLY A 291 -14.39 -15.76 3.73
C GLY A 291 -15.07 -15.64 5.07
N ILE A 292 -16.37 -15.90 5.04
CA ILE A 292 -17.26 -15.80 6.19
C ILE A 292 -18.18 -17.03 6.18
N GLN A 293 -18.39 -17.59 7.37
CA GLN A 293 -19.37 -18.64 7.57
C GLN A 293 -20.27 -18.23 8.73
N VAL A 294 -21.58 -18.29 8.54
CA VAL A 294 -22.57 -17.94 9.56
C VAL A 294 -23.61 -19.05 9.66
N ILE A 295 -23.82 -19.52 10.89
CA ILE A 295 -24.91 -20.41 11.28
C ILE A 295 -25.72 -19.66 12.33
N SER A 296 -27.04 -19.59 12.15
CA SER A 296 -27.90 -18.85 13.07
C SER A 296 -29.16 -19.64 13.43
N SER A 297 -29.66 -19.45 14.65
CA SER A 297 -30.94 -20.01 15.09
C SER A 297 -32.16 -19.27 14.54
N LEU A 298 -32.00 -18.01 14.12
CA LEU A 298 -33.04 -17.14 13.55
C LEU A 298 -32.48 -16.40 12.33
N ASP A 299 -33.34 -15.73 11.57
CA ASP A 299 -32.91 -14.92 10.43
C ASP A 299 -32.04 -13.76 10.92
N VAL A 300 -30.79 -13.68 10.44
CA VAL A 300 -29.83 -12.63 10.82
C VAL A 300 -29.23 -11.99 9.58
N ALA A 301 -28.94 -10.70 9.67
CA ALA A 301 -28.02 -10.02 8.77
C ALA A 301 -26.64 -9.97 9.40
N TYR A 302 -25.60 -10.00 8.57
CA TYR A 302 -24.22 -9.81 9.00
C TYR A 302 -23.52 -8.77 8.13
N GLN A 303 -22.53 -8.12 8.70
CA GLN A 303 -21.73 -7.07 8.07
C GLN A 303 -20.25 -7.31 8.36
N VAL A 304 -19.40 -7.08 7.36
CA VAL A 304 -17.96 -6.86 7.54
C VAL A 304 -17.73 -5.37 7.52
N LEU A 305 -17.09 -4.88 8.57
CA LEU A 305 -16.77 -3.47 8.72
C LEU A 305 -15.28 -3.26 8.90
N ILE A 306 -14.76 -2.18 8.33
CA ILE A 306 -13.38 -1.70 8.55
C ILE A 306 -13.43 -0.47 9.44
N GLY A 307 -12.54 -0.43 10.42
CA GLY A 307 -12.42 0.61 11.43
C GLY A 307 -13.50 0.56 12.50
N GLY A 308 -13.74 1.72 13.10
CA GLY A 308 -14.56 1.85 14.30
C GLY A 308 -13.82 1.45 15.58
N THR A 309 -14.52 1.48 16.71
CA THR A 309 -13.94 1.14 18.02
C THR A 309 -14.68 -0.03 18.65
N ILE A 310 -13.94 -1.01 19.17
CA ILE A 310 -14.50 -2.21 19.78
C ILE A 310 -14.01 -2.35 21.23
N ASN A 311 -14.84 -2.88 22.11
CA ASN A 311 -14.42 -3.20 23.48
C ASN A 311 -13.66 -4.54 23.54
N GLY A 312 -13.14 -4.86 24.72
CA GLY A 312 -12.32 -6.07 24.91
C GLY A 312 -10.88 -5.86 24.45
N ALA A 313 -10.08 -6.92 24.53
CA ALA A 313 -8.68 -6.91 24.14
C ALA A 313 -8.46 -7.80 22.92
N PHE A 314 -7.55 -7.37 22.04
CA PHE A 314 -6.99 -8.24 21.01
C PHE A 314 -5.97 -9.18 21.65
N GLY A 315 -6.15 -10.47 21.40
CA GLY A 315 -5.30 -11.54 21.91
C GLY A 315 -4.48 -12.19 20.80
N ASN A 316 -3.38 -12.81 21.22
CA ASN A 316 -2.56 -13.65 20.37
C ASN A 316 -3.20 -15.03 20.20
N PHE A 317 -2.89 -15.69 19.09
CA PHE A 317 -3.13 -17.12 18.93
C PHE A 317 -2.08 -17.95 19.71
N PRO A 318 -2.38 -19.20 20.11
CA PRO A 318 -3.65 -19.89 19.95
C PRO A 318 -4.73 -19.33 20.89
N THR A 319 -5.98 -19.36 20.44
CA THR A 319 -7.15 -19.08 21.28
C THR A 319 -7.74 -20.38 21.82
N ALA A 320 -8.74 -20.29 22.69
CA ALA A 320 -9.46 -21.47 23.17
C ALA A 320 -10.17 -22.25 22.04
N ASN A 321 -10.48 -21.59 20.91
CA ASN A 321 -11.23 -22.19 19.80
C ASN A 321 -10.35 -22.50 18.59
N THR A 322 -9.17 -21.88 18.48
CA THR A 322 -8.29 -22.00 17.31
C THR A 322 -6.84 -22.20 17.73
N ASN A 323 -6.25 -23.31 17.28
CA ASN A 323 -4.86 -23.68 17.56
C ASN A 323 -3.89 -23.23 16.44
N ILE A 324 -3.75 -21.91 16.26
CA ILE A 324 -2.73 -21.33 15.36
C ILE A 324 -1.50 -20.97 16.21
N PRO A 325 -0.27 -21.35 15.82
CA PRO A 325 0.92 -20.88 16.55
C PRO A 325 1.06 -19.36 16.46
N ASN A 326 1.38 -18.70 17.57
CA ASN A 326 1.50 -17.24 17.60
C ASN A 326 2.50 -16.68 16.57
N THR A 327 3.57 -17.42 16.28
CA THR A 327 4.63 -17.03 15.35
C THR A 327 4.23 -17.17 13.89
N GLU A 328 3.12 -17.86 13.61
CA GLU A 328 2.68 -18.24 12.26
C GLU A 328 1.55 -17.34 11.74
N THR A 329 1.25 -16.23 12.41
CA THR A 329 0.23 -15.26 11.99
C THR A 329 0.65 -13.85 12.37
N ALA A 330 0.45 -12.92 11.45
CA ALA A 330 0.64 -11.49 11.61
C ALA A 330 -0.57 -10.81 12.26
N LEU A 331 -1.62 -11.57 12.62
CA LEU A 331 -2.88 -11.05 13.14
C LEU A 331 -3.04 -11.31 14.65
N GLU A 332 -3.74 -10.38 15.29
CA GLU A 332 -4.35 -10.56 16.61
C GLU A 332 -5.87 -10.62 16.44
N VAL A 333 -6.55 -11.29 17.37
CA VAL A 333 -7.99 -11.50 17.30
C VAL A 333 -8.70 -11.03 18.57
N ASN A 334 -9.85 -10.39 18.40
CA ASN A 334 -10.78 -10.12 19.47
C ASN A 334 -12.07 -10.91 19.22
N ASN A 335 -12.27 -11.97 20.00
CA ASN A 335 -13.45 -12.82 19.99
C ASN A 335 -14.21 -12.74 21.33
N THR A 336 -14.05 -11.64 22.07
CA THR A 336 -14.72 -11.41 23.36
C THR A 336 -15.57 -10.14 23.38
N ALA A 337 -15.38 -9.26 22.40
CA ALA A 337 -16.14 -8.04 22.24
C ALA A 337 -17.65 -8.25 22.28
N THR A 338 -18.35 -7.26 22.84
CA THR A 338 -19.82 -7.20 22.96
C THR A 338 -20.39 -5.87 22.53
N THR A 339 -19.57 -4.81 22.46
CA THR A 339 -19.98 -3.47 22.05
C THR A 339 -19.03 -2.94 20.99
N TYR A 340 -19.57 -2.19 20.05
CA TYR A 340 -18.83 -1.68 18.91
C TYR A 340 -19.44 -0.36 18.44
N THR A 341 -18.59 0.58 18.04
CA THR A 341 -18.96 1.76 17.26
C THR A 341 -18.64 1.46 15.79
N PRO A 342 -19.66 1.34 14.92
CA PRO A 342 -19.48 1.01 13.51
C PRO A 342 -18.50 1.88 12.75
N GLY A 343 -17.62 1.23 12.00
CA GLY A 343 -16.82 1.80 10.93
C GLY A 343 -17.53 1.68 9.58
N GLU A 344 -16.75 1.61 8.51
CA GLU A 344 -17.25 1.52 7.14
C GLU A 344 -17.66 0.10 6.79
N VAL A 345 -18.89 -0.09 6.32
CA VAL A 345 -19.38 -1.40 5.83
C VAL A 345 -18.75 -1.69 4.48
N VAL A 346 -17.97 -2.77 4.38
CA VAL A 346 -17.33 -3.21 3.13
C VAL A 346 -18.02 -4.42 2.51
N PHE A 347 -18.78 -5.16 3.30
CA PHE A 347 -19.59 -6.28 2.83
C PHE A 347 -20.77 -6.53 3.77
N GLN A 348 -21.88 -7.03 3.24
CA GLN A 348 -23.01 -7.46 4.06
C GLN A 348 -23.82 -8.56 3.38
N GLY A 349 -24.47 -9.39 4.19
CA GLY A 349 -25.34 -10.45 3.72
C GLY A 349 -26.35 -10.86 4.79
N ALA A 350 -27.11 -11.91 4.50
CA ALA A 350 -28.09 -12.47 5.44
C ALA A 350 -28.08 -13.99 5.41
N THR A 351 -28.51 -14.61 6.50
CA THR A 351 -28.74 -16.05 6.59
C THR A 351 -30.06 -16.33 7.31
N SER A 352 -30.76 -17.39 6.89
CA SER A 352 -32.02 -17.81 7.50
C SER A 352 -31.80 -18.60 8.80
N GLY A 353 -32.81 -18.60 9.67
CA GLY A 353 -32.83 -19.39 10.89
C GLY A 353 -32.78 -20.89 10.62
N GLY A 354 -31.88 -21.59 11.31
CA GLY A 354 -31.57 -22.99 11.05
C GLY A 354 -30.77 -23.22 9.75
N GLY A 355 -30.42 -22.15 9.04
CA GLY A 355 -29.64 -22.16 7.82
C GLY A 355 -28.13 -22.08 8.04
N PHE A 356 -27.40 -22.36 6.97
CA PHE A 356 -25.96 -22.17 6.84
C PHE A 356 -25.70 -21.24 5.66
N SER A 357 -24.93 -20.18 5.88
CA SER A 357 -24.40 -19.33 4.81
C SER A 357 -22.88 -19.43 4.80
N ARG A 358 -22.30 -19.65 3.62
CA ARG A 358 -20.87 -19.54 3.36
C ARG A 358 -20.68 -18.59 2.20
N VAL A 359 -19.86 -17.59 2.43
CA VAL A 359 -19.36 -16.68 1.40
C VAL A 359 -17.85 -16.82 1.35
N VAL A 360 -17.30 -17.01 0.15
CA VAL A 360 -15.85 -17.02 -0.08
C VAL A 360 -15.52 -15.72 -0.81
N GLY A 361 -14.59 -14.93 -0.26
CA GLY A 361 -14.24 -13.60 -0.78
C GLY A 361 -13.73 -13.63 -2.22
N ILE A 362 -13.10 -14.74 -2.64
CA ILE A 362 -12.58 -14.91 -4.00
C ILE A 362 -13.66 -15.19 -5.06
N ASP A 363 -14.80 -15.78 -4.67
CA ASP A 363 -15.90 -16.10 -5.60
C ASP A 363 -16.85 -14.89 -5.79
N GLU A 364 -16.86 -13.96 -4.82
CA GLU A 364 -17.69 -12.75 -4.82
C GLU A 364 -16.85 -11.46 -4.95
N LEU A 365 -15.81 -11.39 -5.80
CA LEU A 365 -15.11 -10.14 -6.22
C LEU A 365 -14.68 -9.14 -5.11
N ILE A 366 -14.66 -9.51 -3.83
CA ILE A 366 -14.34 -8.59 -2.74
C ILE A 366 -12.83 -8.54 -2.59
N ASP A 367 -12.21 -7.59 -3.26
CA ASP A 367 -10.80 -7.25 -3.11
C ASP A 367 -10.67 -5.97 -2.29
N PHE A 368 -10.65 -6.10 -0.96
CA PHE A 368 -10.15 -5.05 -0.09
C PHE A 368 -8.92 -5.55 0.65
N THR A 369 -8.00 -4.63 0.90
CA THR A 369 -6.86 -4.85 1.79
C THR A 369 -7.11 -4.09 3.08
N LEU A 370 -6.94 -4.75 4.23
CA LEU A 370 -7.04 -4.11 5.52
C LEU A 370 -6.03 -2.94 5.58
N PRO A 371 -6.42 -1.69 5.80
CA PRO A 371 -5.46 -0.59 5.99
C PRO A 371 -4.61 -0.84 7.25
N THR A 372 -3.36 -0.33 7.29
CA THR A 372 -2.29 -0.80 8.19
C THR A 372 -2.73 -1.10 9.63
N ASP A 373 -3.29 -0.10 10.33
CA ASP A 373 -3.66 -0.21 11.75
C ASP A 373 -5.16 -0.38 12.00
N GLU A 374 -5.94 -0.58 10.93
CA GLU A 374 -7.39 -0.67 11.03
C GLU A 374 -7.85 -2.04 11.56
N ILE A 375 -9.05 -2.03 12.15
CA ILE A 375 -9.73 -3.23 12.62
C ILE A 375 -10.68 -3.70 11.53
N VAL A 376 -10.71 -5.00 11.24
CA VAL A 376 -11.81 -5.60 10.47
C VAL A 376 -12.69 -6.42 11.40
N THR A 377 -14.00 -6.17 11.35
CA THR A 377 -14.99 -6.78 12.25
C THR A 377 -16.11 -7.45 11.47
N LEU A 378 -16.35 -8.72 11.77
CA LEU A 378 -17.60 -9.40 11.44
C LEU A 378 -18.62 -9.16 12.56
N ALA A 379 -19.76 -8.58 12.23
CA ALA A 379 -20.85 -8.30 13.16
C ALA A 379 -22.18 -8.85 12.62
N ALA A 380 -23.14 -9.11 13.51
CA ALA A 380 -24.46 -9.59 13.14
C ALA A 380 -25.60 -8.92 13.91
N VAL A 381 -26.79 -8.95 13.33
CA VAL A 381 -28.04 -8.43 13.90
C VAL A 381 -29.19 -9.37 13.59
N ASN A 382 -30.08 -9.56 14.55
CA ASN A 382 -31.31 -10.33 14.36
C ASN A 382 -32.33 -9.52 13.56
N LEU A 383 -32.90 -10.12 12.51
CA LEU A 383 -33.88 -9.49 11.63
C LEU A 383 -35.33 -9.74 12.07
N VAL A 384 -35.53 -10.67 13.00
CA VAL A 384 -36.85 -11.07 13.49
C VAL A 384 -36.98 -10.78 14.99
N GLY A 385 -38.19 -10.89 15.54
CA GLY A 385 -38.41 -10.75 16.98
C GLY A 385 -37.66 -11.79 17.81
N GLY A 386 -37.23 -11.40 19.03
CA GLY A 386 -36.48 -12.26 19.95
C GLY A 386 -34.96 -12.10 19.86
N THR A 387 -34.22 -13.14 20.26
CA THR A 387 -32.75 -13.15 20.22
C THR A 387 -32.23 -14.40 19.53
N ALA A 388 -31.29 -14.22 18.60
CA ALA A 388 -30.63 -15.32 17.89
C ALA A 388 -29.41 -15.84 18.67
N THR A 389 -29.07 -17.10 18.42
CA THR A 389 -27.73 -17.65 18.68
C THR A 389 -27.02 -17.78 17.34
N VAL A 390 -25.86 -17.14 17.22
CA VAL A 390 -25.06 -17.09 16.00
C VAL A 390 -23.71 -17.76 16.26
N THR A 391 -23.35 -18.72 15.41
CA THR A 391 -21.98 -19.24 15.31
C THR A 391 -21.37 -18.74 14.01
N ALA A 392 -20.25 -18.04 14.12
CA ALA A 392 -19.55 -17.49 12.97
C ALA A 392 -18.09 -17.96 12.93
N THR A 393 -17.59 -18.17 11.70
CA THR A 393 -16.16 -18.31 11.40
C THR A 393 -15.77 -17.16 10.49
N PHE A 394 -14.72 -16.44 10.86
CA PHE A 394 -14.20 -15.34 10.07
C PHE A 394 -12.79 -15.65 9.60
N LEU A 395 -12.54 -15.56 8.30
CA LEU A 395 -11.30 -15.99 7.65
C LEU A 395 -10.66 -14.81 6.90
N LEU A 396 -9.37 -14.60 7.13
CA LEU A 396 -8.53 -13.62 6.44
C LEU A 396 -7.32 -14.30 5.81
N THR A 397 -6.92 -13.82 4.64
CA THR A 397 -5.72 -14.26 3.95
C THR A 397 -4.57 -13.32 4.27
N GLU A 398 -3.46 -13.92 4.70
CA GLU A 398 -2.18 -13.26 4.99
C GLU A 398 -1.19 -13.61 3.88
N SER A 399 -0.76 -12.59 3.14
CA SER A 399 0.14 -12.72 2.01
C SER A 399 1.56 -12.33 2.43
N TRP A 400 2.43 -13.32 2.57
CA TRP A 400 3.83 -13.19 3.01
C TRP A 400 4.74 -14.25 2.37
#